data_AF-A0A1G5W6F4-F1
#
_entry.id   AF-A0A1G5W6F4-F1
#
_cell.length_a   1.000
_cell.length_b   1.000
_cell.length_c   1.000
_cell.angle_alpha   90.00
_cell.angle_beta   90.00
_cell.angle_gamma   90.00
#
_symmetry.space_group_name_H-M   'P 1'
#
loop_
_entity.id
_entity.type
_entity.pdbx_description
1 polymer ?
#
loop_
_entity_poly.entity_id
_entity_poly.type
_entity_poly.pdbx_seq_one_letter_code
_entity_poly.pdbx_strand_id
1 'polypeptide(L)' 'MSDEKIETCFLCGKKFDMNKSELAYYRNGKYPICDYCAEFYSFYREDL' A
#
# COMPACT_ATOMS: atom_id res chain seq x y z
N MET A 1 -7.20 -5.92 19.55
CA MET A 1 -6.72 -4.60 19.13
C MET A 1 -5.67 -4.88 18.08
N SER A 2 -5.91 -4.53 16.82
CA SER A 2 -4.85 -4.63 15.82
C SER A 2 -3.87 -3.51 16.12
N ASP A 3 -2.66 -3.88 16.54
CA ASP A 3 -1.57 -2.92 16.68
C ASP A 3 -1.39 -2.16 15.36
N GLU A 4 -1.06 -0.88 15.41
CA GLU A 4 -0.78 -0.10 14.21
C GLU A 4 0.40 -0.72 13.46
N LYS A 5 0.29 -0.83 12.14
CA LYS A 5 1.38 -1.31 11.28
C LYS A 5 1.80 -0.20 10.34
N ILE A 6 2.64 0.69 10.85
CA ILE A 6 3.12 1.86 10.11
C ILE A 6 4.19 1.45 9.11
N GLU A 7 3.92 1.68 7.83
CA GLU A 7 4.82 1.41 6.70
C GLU A 7 5.10 2.71 5.92
N THR A 8 6.13 2.71 5.08
CA THR A 8 6.44 3.84 4.18
C THR A 8 6.18 3.43 2.75
N CYS A 9 5.26 4.11 2.05
CA CYS A 9 4.91 3.77 0.68
C CYS A 9 6.12 3.86 -0.25
N PHE A 10 6.38 2.78 -0.98
CA PHE A 10 7.51 2.69 -1.90
C PHE A 10 7.44 3.71 -3.06
N LEU A 11 6.23 4.12 -3.45
CA LEU A 11 6.03 5.03 -4.59
C LEU A 11 6.04 6.51 -4.21
N CYS A 12 5.38 6.88 -3.10
CA CYS A 12 5.23 8.28 -2.72
C CYS A 12 5.96 8.68 -1.43
N GLY A 13 6.61 7.74 -0.73
CA GLY A 13 7.37 8.00 0.50
C GLY A 13 6.52 8.39 1.72
N LYS A 14 5.18 8.42 1.61
CA LYS A 14 4.30 8.73 2.74
C LYS A 14 4.20 7.55 3.69
N LYS A 15 4.20 7.84 5.00
CA LYS A 15 3.87 6.86 6.03
C LYS A 15 2.37 6.61 6.08
N PHE A 16 1.96 5.36 6.27
CA PHE A 16 0.56 4.97 6.38
C PHE A 16 0.42 3.74 7.28
N ASP A 17 -0.76 3.55 7.86
CA ASP A 17 -1.07 2.36 8.66
C ASP A 17 -1.67 1.26 7.76
N MET A 18 -0.89 0.21 7.54
CA MET A 18 -1.28 -0.94 6.72
C MET A 18 -2.55 -1.62 7.25
N ASN A 19 -2.79 -1.60 8.56
CA ASN A 19 -3.94 -2.28 9.16
C ASN A 19 -5.23 -1.44 9.10
N LYS A 20 -5.13 -0.14 8.78
CA LYS A 20 -6.27 0.78 8.61
C LYS A 20 -6.53 1.17 7.16
N SER A 21 -5.67 0.74 6.23
CA SER A 21 -5.76 1.07 4.82
C SER A 21 -6.54 -0.03 4.08
N GLU A 22 -7.52 0.35 3.26
CA GLU A 22 -8.43 -0.62 2.62
C GLU A 22 -7.86 -1.25 1.35
N LEU A 23 -7.03 -0.50 0.62
CA LEU A 23 -6.48 -0.87 -0.68
C LEU A 23 -4.97 -1.15 -0.63
N ALA A 24 -4.33 -0.83 0.49
CA ALA A 24 -2.91 -1.01 0.67
C ALA A 24 -2.49 -2.48 0.58
N TYR A 25 -1.32 -2.71 0.00
CA TYR A 25 -0.79 -4.05 -0.19
C TYR A 25 0.73 -4.02 -0.31
N TYR A 26 1.35 -5.20 -0.26
CA TYR A 26 2.76 -5.36 -0.60
C TYR A 26 2.91 -5.83 -2.04
N ARG A 27 3.50 -5.00 -2.90
CA ARG A 27 3.92 -5.43 -4.23
C ARG A 27 5.09 -6.40 -4.09
N ASN A 28 5.00 -7.56 -4.74
CA ASN A 28 5.98 -8.65 -4.66
C ASN A 28 6.27 -9.11 -3.21
N GLY A 29 5.31 -8.93 -2.30
CA GLY A 29 5.46 -9.28 -0.88
C GLY A 29 6.49 -8.44 -0.10
N LYS A 30 7.07 -7.39 -0.70
CA LYS A 30 8.17 -6.62 -0.10
C LYS A 30 7.95 -5.11 -0.10
N TYR A 31 7.27 -4.58 -1.12
CA TYR A 31 7.18 -3.13 -1.32
C TYR A 31 5.78 -2.63 -0.92
N PRO A 32 5.62 -1.99 0.26
CA PRO A 32 4.33 -1.48 0.71
C PRO A 32 3.83 -0.34 -0.19
N ILE A 33 2.57 -0.43 -0.59
CA ILE A 33 1.85 0.55 -1.42
C ILE A 33 0.66 1.06 -0.60
N CYS A 34 0.52 2.39 -0.44
CA CYS A 34 -0.61 2.99 0.27
C CYS A 34 -1.87 3.06 -0.61
N ASP A 35 -3.03 3.31 0.00
CA ASP A 35 -4.33 3.38 -0.70
C ASP A 35 -4.30 4.31 -1.91
N TYR A 36 -3.82 5.55 -1.74
CA TYR A 36 -3.73 6.53 -2.82
C TYR A 36 -2.95 6.01 -4.03
N CYS A 37 -1.81 5.35 -3.81
CA CYS A 37 -1.01 4.81 -4.90
C CYS A 37 -1.61 3.52 -5.46
N ALA A 38 -2.21 2.68 -4.62
CA ALA A 38 -2.89 1.46 -5.05
C ALA A 38 -4.09 1.76 -5.96
N GLU A 39 -4.85 2.81 -5.64
CA GLU A 39 -5.95 3.30 -6.45
C GLU A 39 -5.44 3.95 -7.74
N PHE A 40 -4.46 4.86 -7.65
CA PHE A 40 -3.91 5.57 -8.80
C PHE A 40 -3.32 4.63 -9.86
N TYR A 41 -2.56 3.62 -9.42
CA TYR A 41 -1.95 2.62 -10.31
C TYR A 41 -2.82 1.38 -10.52
N SER A 42 -4.09 1.40 -10.08
CA SER A 42 -5.00 0.24 -10.18
C SER A 42 -5.19 -0.26 -11.62
N PHE A 43 -5.17 0.66 -12.59
CA PHE A 43 -5.24 0.36 -14.03
C PHE A 43 -4.07 -0.48 -14.55
N TYR A 44 -2.90 -0.42 -13.91
CA TYR A 44 -1.73 -1.21 -14.29
C TYR A 44 -1.66 -2.57 -13.58
N ARG A 45 -2.72 -2.94 -12.83
CA ARG A 45 -2.80 -4.23 -12.12
C ARG A 45 -3.42 -5.37 -12.94
N GLU A 46 -3.98 -5.12 -14.12
CA GLU A 46 -4.58 -6.18 -14.95
C GLU A 46 -3.56 -7.21 -15.48
N ASP A 47 -2.25 -6.92 -15.41
CA ASP A 47 -1.19 -7.72 -16.05
C ASP A 47 -0.13 -8.31 -15.08
N LEU A 48 -0.36 -8.31 -13.76
CA LEU A 48 0.59 -8.84 -12.74
C LEU A 48 0.10 -10.10 -12.03
#